data_AF-A0A9J5W3U8-F1
#
_entry.id   AF-A0A9J5W3U8-F1
#
_cell.length_a   1.000
_cell.length_b   1.000
_cell.length_c   1.000
_cell.angle_alpha   90.00
_cell.angle_beta   90.00
_cell.angle_gamma   90.00
#
_symmetry.space_group_name_H-M   'P 1'
#
loop_
_entity.id
_entity.type
_entity.pdbx_description
1 polymer ?
#
loop_
_entity_poly.entity_id
_entity_poly.type
_entity_poly.pdbx_seq_one_letter_code
_entity_poly.pdbx_strand_id
1 'polypeptide(L)'
;MTKKGKENELSILCDIEIGLVVFALGENNAFVWSSLAQANDRVKNYLASIKIAKLQKVATHIDELEKIVDARKKHVYEIEQMVEQKKMEKLFNDLVETRIEVNELDITDTKSLLKLFSIKRTQLHERKKQLSENVENEIDPNDNKDGEENVGH
;
A
#
# COMPACT_ATOMS: atom_id res chain seq x y z
N MET A 1 -55.45 -23.22 -19.78
CA MET A 1 -54.11 -22.59 -19.85
C MET A 1 -54.22 -21.22 -19.19
N THR A 2 -53.92 -21.11 -17.90
CA THR A 2 -54.01 -19.86 -17.13
C THR A 2 -52.89 -18.92 -17.60
N LYS A 3 -53.23 -17.76 -18.16
CA LYS A 3 -52.22 -16.74 -18.55
C LYS A 3 -51.42 -16.35 -17.29
N LYS A 4 -50.12 -16.64 -17.30
CA LYS A 4 -49.18 -16.11 -16.31
C LYS A 4 -49.07 -14.59 -16.54
N GLY A 5 -49.11 -13.80 -15.48
CA GLY A 5 -48.96 -12.35 -15.57
C GLY A 5 -47.53 -11.95 -15.95
N LYS A 6 -47.34 -10.76 -16.53
CA LYS A 6 -46.03 -10.25 -16.96
C LYS A 6 -44.98 -10.24 -15.83
N GLU A 7 -45.42 -9.98 -14.59
CA GLU A 7 -44.58 -10.08 -13.38
C GLU A 7 -43.92 -11.46 -13.23
N ASN A 8 -44.67 -12.53 -13.51
CA ASN A 8 -44.19 -13.90 -13.40
C ASN A 8 -43.22 -14.26 -14.53
N GLU A 9 -43.45 -13.72 -15.74
CA GLU A 9 -42.51 -13.89 -16.86
C GLU A 9 -41.19 -13.18 -16.56
N LEU A 10 -41.23 -11.94 -16.05
CA LEU A 10 -40.04 -11.18 -15.68
C LEU A 10 -39.23 -11.85 -14.57
N SER A 11 -39.91 -12.35 -13.53
CA SER A 11 -39.26 -13.07 -12.44
C SER A 11 -38.51 -14.31 -12.94
N ILE A 12 -39.10 -15.08 -13.85
CA ILE A 12 -38.47 -16.28 -14.43
C ILE A 12 -37.34 -15.94 -15.39
N LEU A 13 -37.54 -14.97 -16.29
CA LEU A 13 -36.56 -14.64 -17.33
C LEU A 13 -35.30 -13.97 -16.78
N CYS A 14 -35.44 -13.17 -15.72
CA CYS A 14 -34.34 -12.42 -15.14
C CYS A 14 -33.80 -13.03 -13.83
N ASP A 15 -34.39 -14.14 -13.36
CA ASP A 15 -34.07 -14.76 -12.07
C ASP A 15 -34.09 -13.75 -10.91
N ILE A 16 -35.17 -12.97 -10.84
CA ILE A 16 -35.38 -11.94 -9.81
C ILE A 16 -36.63 -12.21 -8.99
N GLU A 17 -36.57 -11.83 -7.71
CA GLU A 17 -37.75 -11.82 -6.84
C GLU A 17 -38.53 -10.50 -7.01
N ILE A 18 -39.83 -10.59 -7.31
CA ILE A 18 -40.68 -9.41 -7.53
C ILE A 18 -41.81 -9.40 -6.50
N GLY A 19 -41.92 -8.34 -5.69
CA GLY A 19 -43.09 -8.09 -4.86
C GLY A 19 -43.89 -6.92 -5.44
N LEU A 20 -45.17 -7.14 -5.77
CA LEU A 20 -46.03 -6.10 -6.32
C LEU A 20 -47.22 -5.84 -5.40
N VAL A 21 -47.42 -4.58 -5.02
CA VAL A 21 -48.57 -4.09 -4.24
C VAL A 21 -49.15 -2.86 -4.95
N VAL A 22 -50.41 -2.95 -5.39
CA VAL A 22 -51.10 -1.87 -6.13
C VAL A 22 -52.38 -1.51 -5.39
N PHE A 23 -52.57 -0.22 -5.14
CA PHE A 23 -53.81 0.32 -4.55
C PHE A 23 -54.59 1.08 -5.62
N ALA A 24 -55.87 0.73 -5.82
CA ALA A 24 -56.76 1.49 -6.68
C ALA A 24 -57.30 2.73 -5.93
N LEU A 25 -57.58 3.81 -6.67
CA LEU A 25 -58.06 5.06 -6.09
C LEU A 25 -59.44 4.84 -5.44
N GLY A 26 -59.55 5.09 -4.13
CA GLY A 26 -60.81 4.95 -3.39
C GLY A 26 -61.12 3.53 -2.89
N GLU A 27 -60.25 2.55 -3.15
CA GLU A 27 -60.39 1.19 -2.61
C GLU A 27 -59.42 0.94 -1.46
N ASN A 28 -59.90 0.30 -0.40
CA ASN A 28 -59.08 -0.09 0.76
C ASN A 28 -58.32 -1.41 0.55
N ASN A 29 -58.61 -2.12 -0.54
CA ASN A 29 -58.01 -3.42 -0.83
C ASN A 29 -56.86 -3.25 -1.83
N ALA A 30 -55.69 -3.80 -1.50
CA ALA A 30 -54.56 -3.85 -2.41
C ALA A 30 -54.65 -5.08 -3.30
N PHE A 31 -54.33 -4.91 -4.59
CA PHE A 31 -53.89 -6.03 -5.41
C PHE A 31 -52.45 -6.39 -5.01
N VAL A 32 -52.21 -7.65 -4.67
CA VAL A 32 -50.90 -8.12 -4.22
C VAL A 32 -50.49 -9.39 -4.95
N TRP A 33 -49.26 -9.41 -5.46
CA TRP A 33 -48.65 -10.58 -6.10
C TRP A 33 -47.29 -10.92 -5.48
N SER A 34 -46.92 -12.18 -5.25
CA SER A 34 -47.68 -13.42 -5.52
C SER A 34 -48.66 -13.80 -4.39
N SER A 35 -48.47 -13.25 -3.20
CA SER A 35 -49.40 -13.24 -2.06
C SER A 35 -49.00 -12.12 -1.09
N LEU A 36 -49.88 -11.70 -0.19
CA LEU A 36 -49.56 -10.65 0.79
C LEU A 36 -48.34 -11.00 1.66
N ALA A 37 -48.25 -12.25 2.12
CA ALA A 37 -47.12 -12.72 2.92
C ALA A 37 -45.81 -12.64 2.12
N GLN A 38 -45.79 -13.19 0.90
CA GLN A 38 -44.59 -13.19 0.06
C GLN A 38 -44.18 -11.78 -0.37
N ALA A 39 -45.13 -10.90 -0.70
CA ALA A 39 -44.83 -9.51 -1.03
C ALA A 39 -44.25 -8.76 0.18
N ASN A 40 -44.81 -8.96 1.38
CA ASN A 40 -44.29 -8.36 2.61
C ASN A 40 -42.88 -8.88 2.93
N ASP A 41 -42.62 -10.17 2.79
CA ASP A 41 -41.30 -10.75 3.05
C ASP A 41 -40.26 -10.23 2.05
N ARG A 42 -40.61 -10.15 0.76
CA ARG A 42 -39.75 -9.55 -0.28
C ARG A 42 -39.41 -8.10 0.03
N VAL A 43 -40.38 -7.29 0.44
CA VAL A 43 -40.16 -5.88 0.83
C VAL A 43 -39.25 -5.79 2.06
N LYS A 44 -39.48 -6.61 3.09
CA LYS A 44 -38.63 -6.64 4.29
C LYS A 44 -37.19 -7.03 3.94
N ASN A 45 -37.01 -8.06 3.12
CA ASN A 45 -35.71 -8.52 2.67
C ASN A 45 -34.98 -7.44 1.85
N TYR A 46 -35.68 -6.73 0.97
CA TYR A 46 -35.13 -5.59 0.22
C TYR A 46 -34.69 -4.45 1.14
N LEU A 47 -35.51 -4.08 2.13
CA LEU A 47 -35.14 -3.04 3.09
C LEU A 47 -33.94 -3.45 3.97
N ALA A 48 -33.85 -4.74 4.33
CA ALA A 48 -32.69 -5.28 5.04
C ALA A 48 -31.43 -5.26 4.14
N SER A 49 -31.55 -5.64 2.86
CA SER A 49 -30.43 -5.64 1.93
C SER A 49 -29.90 -4.23 1.66
N ILE A 50 -30.77 -3.21 1.57
CA ILE A 50 -30.33 -1.82 1.48
C ILE A 50 -29.48 -1.42 2.70
N LYS A 51 -29.88 -1.81 3.91
CA LYS A 51 -29.11 -1.50 5.13
C LYS A 51 -27.74 -2.16 5.08
N ILE A 52 -27.69 -3.44 4.70
CA ILE A 52 -26.43 -4.20 4.57
C ILE A 52 -25.53 -3.56 3.49
N ALA A 53 -26.08 -3.25 2.31
CA ALA A 53 -25.33 -2.63 1.22
C ALA A 53 -24.78 -1.24 1.60
N LYS A 54 -25.54 -0.44 2.36
CA LYS A 54 -25.05 0.83 2.91
C LYS A 54 -23.89 0.63 3.88
N LEU A 55 -24.00 -0.34 4.79
CA LEU A 55 -22.93 -0.67 5.74
C LEU A 55 -21.67 -1.15 5.01
N GLN A 56 -21.81 -2.05 4.04
CA GLN A 56 -20.70 -2.53 3.21
C GLN A 56 -20.03 -1.38 2.45
N LYS A 57 -20.82 -0.50 1.82
CA LYS A 57 -20.28 0.68 1.13
C LYS A 57 -19.50 1.60 2.08
N VAL A 58 -20.01 1.84 3.28
CA VAL A 58 -19.31 2.63 4.29
C VAL A 58 -18.02 1.95 4.73
N ALA A 59 -18.05 0.65 5.00
CA ALA A 59 -16.86 -0.13 5.35
C ALA A 59 -15.78 -0.05 4.25
N THR A 60 -16.15 -0.27 2.98
CA THR A 60 -15.23 -0.16 1.85
C THR A 60 -14.59 1.23 1.75
N HIS A 61 -15.38 2.29 1.93
CA HIS A 61 -14.82 3.65 1.93
C HIS A 61 -13.89 3.92 3.12
N ILE A 62 -14.17 3.36 4.30
CA ILE A 62 -13.27 3.46 5.45
C ILE A 62 -11.95 2.75 5.14
N ASP A 63 -11.98 1.53 4.61
CA ASP A 63 -10.78 0.77 4.26
C ASP A 63 -9.94 1.48 3.17
N GLU A 64 -10.59 2.09 2.18
CA GLU A 64 -9.93 2.90 1.15
C GLU A 64 -9.26 4.14 1.76
N LEU A 65 -9.96 4.86 2.65
CA LEU A 65 -9.42 6.03 3.31
C LEU A 65 -8.24 5.67 4.22
N GLU A 66 -8.30 4.56 4.95
CA GLU A 66 -7.21 4.07 5.79
C GLU A 66 -5.95 3.80 4.96
N LYS A 67 -6.08 3.12 3.82
CA LYS A 67 -4.96 2.89 2.88
C LYS A 67 -4.33 4.19 2.38
N ILE A 68 -5.16 5.20 2.07
CA ILE A 68 -4.67 6.52 1.61
C ILE A 68 -3.92 7.23 2.73
N VAL A 69 -4.46 7.20 3.96
CA VAL A 69 -3.82 7.81 5.13
C VAL A 69 -2.48 7.14 5.43
N ASP A 70 -2.43 5.82 5.41
CA ASP A 70 -1.20 5.06 5.65
C ASP A 70 -0.13 5.33 4.59
N ALA A 71 -0.51 5.37 3.32
CA ALA A 71 0.40 5.72 2.23
C ALA A 71 0.98 7.13 2.41
N ARG A 72 0.13 8.10 2.78
CA ARG A 72 0.58 9.48 3.06
C ARG A 72 1.48 9.56 4.28
N LYS A 73 1.15 8.83 5.35
CA LYS A 73 1.97 8.76 6.57
C LYS A 73 3.36 8.21 6.27
N LYS A 74 3.45 7.15 5.47
CA LYS A 74 4.73 6.59 5.01
C LYS A 74 5.53 7.62 4.20
N HIS A 75 4.89 8.30 3.26
CA HIS A 75 5.55 9.32 2.44
C HIS A 75 6.06 10.51 3.27
N VAL A 76 5.28 10.99 4.24
CA VAL A 76 5.74 12.05 5.17
C VAL A 76 6.95 11.58 5.97
N TYR A 77 6.91 10.35 6.50
CA TYR A 77 8.04 9.78 7.23
C TYR A 77 9.31 9.69 6.36
N GLU A 78 9.20 9.27 5.10
CA GLU A 78 10.33 9.23 4.16
C GLU A 78 10.92 10.64 3.92
N ILE A 79 10.06 11.65 3.73
CA ILE A 79 10.49 13.05 3.60
C ILE A 79 11.21 13.52 4.87
N GLU A 80 10.66 13.23 6.05
CA GLU A 80 11.28 13.61 7.33
C GLU A 80 12.68 12.99 7.47
N GLN A 81 12.85 11.71 7.13
CA GLN A 81 14.17 11.06 7.13
C GLN A 81 15.15 11.74 6.15
N MET A 82 14.69 12.06 4.94
CA MET A 82 15.51 12.76 3.95
C MET A 82 15.91 14.17 4.40
N VAL A 83 14.99 14.90 5.02
CA VAL A 83 15.24 16.24 5.56
C VAL A 83 16.28 16.18 6.68
N GLU A 84 16.13 15.25 7.61
CA GLU A 84 17.09 15.06 8.70
C GLU A 84 18.47 14.67 8.18
N GLN A 85 18.55 13.79 7.18
CA GLN A 85 19.82 13.47 6.53
C GLN A 85 20.46 14.70 5.87
N LYS A 86 19.70 15.47 5.10
CA LYS A 86 20.21 16.68 4.44
C LYS A 86 20.65 17.75 5.44
N LYS A 87 19.96 17.90 6.56
CA LYS A 87 20.38 18.80 7.65
C LYS A 87 21.72 18.38 8.24
N MET A 88 21.88 17.08 8.56
CA MET A 88 23.16 16.55 9.07
C MET A 88 24.30 16.76 8.08
N GLU A 89 24.07 16.49 6.79
CA GLU A 89 25.08 16.67 5.74
C GLU A 89 25.43 18.15 5.52
N LYS A 90 24.42 19.03 5.52
CA LYS A 90 24.64 20.48 5.43
C LYS A 90 25.48 20.99 6.61
N LEU A 91 25.13 20.60 7.83
CA LEU A 91 25.87 20.97 9.04
C LEU A 91 27.34 20.55 8.97
N PHE A 92 27.60 19.33 8.50
CA PHE A 92 28.97 18.84 8.28
C PHE A 92 29.71 19.66 7.21
N ASN A 93 29.06 19.97 6.09
CA ASN A 93 29.68 20.78 5.03
C ASN A 93 29.97 22.20 5.51
N ASP A 94 29.03 22.83 6.22
CA ASP A 94 29.22 24.17 6.78
C ASP A 94 30.40 24.19 7.76
N LEU A 95 30.61 23.12 8.55
CA LEU A 95 31.76 22.98 9.44
C LEU A 95 33.08 22.79 8.67
N VAL A 96 33.11 21.92 7.65
CA VAL A 96 34.30 21.65 6.84
C VAL A 96 34.71 22.87 6.02
N GLU A 97 33.74 23.61 5.50
CA GLU A 97 33.95 24.85 4.76
C GLU A 97 34.22 26.05 5.67
N THR A 98 34.35 25.84 6.99
CA THR A 98 34.64 26.89 7.99
C THR A 98 33.60 28.01 8.01
N ARG A 99 32.36 27.73 7.59
CA ARG A 99 31.22 28.66 7.67
C ARG A 99 30.64 28.75 9.07
N ILE A 100 30.87 27.71 9.88
CA ILE A 100 30.58 27.65 11.31
C ILE A 100 31.84 27.16 12.03
N GLU A 101 32.10 27.70 13.20
CA GLU A 101 33.17 27.25 14.08
C GLU A 101 32.70 26.15 15.05
N VAL A 102 33.63 25.35 15.58
CA VAL A 102 33.30 24.26 16.51
C VAL A 102 32.66 24.77 17.81
N ASN A 103 33.02 25.97 18.25
CA ASN A 103 32.46 26.63 19.44
C ASN A 103 31.01 27.11 19.24
N GLU A 104 30.53 27.21 18.00
CA GLU A 104 29.16 27.59 17.64
C GLU A 104 28.19 26.41 17.63
N LEU A 105 28.71 25.17 17.66
CA LEU A 105 27.90 23.96 17.66
C LEU A 105 27.19 23.77 18.99
N ASP A 106 25.87 23.63 18.95
CA ASP A 106 25.11 23.25 20.13
C ASP A 106 25.14 21.72 20.38
N ILE A 107 24.51 21.29 21.48
CA ILE A 107 24.44 19.86 21.85
C ILE A 107 23.67 19.05 20.79
N THR A 108 22.66 19.63 20.17
CA THR A 108 21.83 18.98 19.13
C THR A 108 22.63 18.81 17.84
N ASP A 109 23.37 19.83 17.44
CA ASP A 109 24.26 19.83 16.29
C ASP A 109 25.36 18.79 16.46
N THR A 110 25.99 18.78 17.65
CA THR A 110 27.02 17.80 18.00
C THR A 110 26.48 16.37 17.93
N LYS A 111 25.29 16.11 18.47
CA LYS A 111 24.62 14.80 18.37
C LYS A 111 24.31 14.41 16.93
N SER A 112 23.88 15.37 16.11
CA SER A 112 23.56 15.17 14.70
C SER A 112 24.81 14.78 13.90
N LEU A 113 25.94 15.45 14.14
CA LEU A 113 27.24 15.10 13.55
C LEU A 113 27.73 13.72 14.00
N LEU A 114 27.63 13.40 15.30
CA LEU A 114 27.98 12.07 15.83
C LEU A 114 27.17 10.94 15.15
N LYS A 115 25.87 11.17 14.93
CA LYS A 115 25.01 10.25 14.19
C LYS A 115 25.48 10.10 12.74
N LEU A 116 25.78 11.20 12.06
CA LEU A 116 26.31 11.17 10.69
C LEU A 116 27.62 10.38 10.60
N PHE A 117 28.59 10.62 11.50
CA PHE A 117 29.84 9.89 11.53
C PHE A 117 29.64 8.39 11.75
N SER A 118 28.70 8.01 12.62
CA SER A 118 28.36 6.61 12.85
C SER A 118 27.83 5.95 11.58
N ILE A 119 26.92 6.64 10.85
CA ILE A 119 26.38 6.17 9.56
C ILE A 119 27.51 5.99 8.54
N LYS A 120 28.37 7.00 8.35
CA LYS A 120 29.48 6.95 7.38
C LYS A 120 30.50 5.87 7.73
N ARG A 121 30.78 5.65 9.03
CA ARG A 121 31.67 4.57 9.50
C ARG A 121 31.12 3.19 9.13
N THR A 122 29.82 2.95 9.35
CA THR A 122 29.16 1.70 8.94
C THR A 122 29.21 1.50 7.43
N GLN A 123 28.94 2.55 6.65
CA GLN A 123 29.04 2.49 5.18
C GLN A 123 30.47 2.17 4.71
N LEU A 124 31.48 2.75 5.35
CA LEU A 124 32.89 2.49 5.03
C LEU A 124 33.28 1.05 5.36
N HIS A 125 32.81 0.52 6.50
CA HIS A 125 33.03 -0.87 6.87
C HIS A 125 32.42 -1.83 5.84
N GLU A 126 31.18 -1.58 5.42
CA GLU A 126 30.49 -2.39 4.41
C GLU A 126 31.22 -2.36 3.06
N ARG A 127 31.63 -1.18 2.60
CA ARG A 127 32.42 -1.04 1.36
C ARG A 127 33.77 -1.75 1.44
N LYS A 128 34.42 -1.72 2.60
CA LYS A 128 35.69 -2.43 2.82
C LYS A 128 35.49 -3.94 2.69
N LYS A 129 34.40 -4.48 3.24
CA LYS A 129 34.05 -5.91 3.12
C LYS A 129 33.77 -6.31 1.67
N GLN A 130 32.97 -5.52 0.96
CA GLN A 130 32.68 -5.75 -0.46
C GLN A 130 33.95 -5.70 -1.32
N LEU A 131 34.88 -4.79 -1.02
CA LEU A 131 36.15 -4.70 -1.72
C LEU A 131 37.03 -5.94 -1.49
N SER A 132 37.13 -6.45 -0.25
CA SER A 132 37.89 -7.67 0.02
C SER A 132 37.30 -8.90 -0.67
N GLU A 133 35.97 -9.02 -0.69
CA GLU A 133 35.28 -10.14 -1.37
C GLU A 133 35.51 -10.10 -2.89
N ASN A 134 35.52 -8.92 -3.50
CA ASN A 134 35.79 -8.79 -4.94
C ASN A 134 37.25 -9.11 -5.30
N VAL A 135 38.22 -8.71 -4.46
CA VAL A 135 39.65 -9.01 -4.68
C VAL A 135 39.93 -10.51 -4.53
N GLU A 136 39.26 -11.20 -3.60
CA GLU A 136 39.39 -12.67 -3.46
C GLU A 136 38.82 -13.44 -4.66
N ASN A 137 37.82 -12.89 -5.37
CA ASN A 137 37.22 -13.51 -6.55
C ASN A 137 37.98 -13.23 -7.87
N GLU A 138 38.90 -12.26 -7.90
CA GLU A 138 39.72 -11.94 -9.09
C GLU A 138 41.09 -12.65 -9.10
N ILE A 139 41.52 -13.27 -7.99
CA ILE A 139 42.75 -14.06 -7.94
C ILE A 139 42.42 -15.51 -8.35
N ASP A 140 42.34 -15.73 -9.66
CA ASP A 140 42.30 -17.07 -10.25
C ASP A 140 43.66 -17.77 -10.02
N PRO A 141 43.74 -18.95 -9.39
CA PRO A 141 45.02 -19.63 -9.12
C PRO A 141 45.51 -20.35 -10.38
N ASN A 142 45.79 -19.62 -11.47
CA ASN A 142 46.34 -20.25 -12.67
C ASN A 142 47.22 -19.32 -13.51
N ASP A 143 48.26 -18.75 -12.89
CA ASP A 143 49.43 -18.27 -13.62
C ASP A 143 50.67 -18.77 -12.89
N ASN A 144 51.11 -19.99 -13.25
CA ASN A 144 52.49 -20.47 -13.19
C ASN A 144 52.57 -21.91 -13.71
N LYS A 145 52.45 -22.08 -15.04
CA LYS A 145 53.16 -23.15 -15.76
C LYS A 145 53.70 -22.56 -17.05
N ASP A 146 54.85 -21.92 -16.91
CA ASP A 146 55.70 -21.53 -18.02
C ASP A 146 56.13 -22.81 -18.76
N GLY A 147 55.94 -22.82 -20.06
CA GLY A 147 56.18 -23.95 -20.94
C GLY A 147 57.67 -24.19 -21.15
N GLU A 148 58.14 -25.39 -20.81
CA GLU A 148 59.35 -25.94 -21.42
C GLU A 148 59.01 -26.51 -22.80
N GLU A 149 59.32 -25.76 -23.86
CA GLU A 149 59.56 -26.33 -25.18
C GLU A 149 61.01 -26.07 -25.62
N ASN A 150 61.79 -27.17 -25.56
CA ASN A 150 62.83 -27.64 -26.48
C ASN A 150 63.83 -26.65 -27.13
N VAL A 151 65.12 -26.95 -26.93
CA VAL A 151 66.12 -26.83 -28.00
C VAL A 151 66.91 -28.14 -28.08
N GLY A 152 66.79 -28.81 -29.22
CA GLY A 152 67.59 -29.98 -29.56
C GLY A 152 68.97 -29.62 -30.14
N HIS A 153 69.98 -30.36 -29.72
CA HIS A 153 71.00 -30.96 -30.59
C HIS A 153 71.63 -32.16 -29.88
#